data_AF-A0A2S6FYS9-F1
#
_entry.id   AF-A0A2S6FYS9-F1
#
_cell.length_a   1.000
_cell.length_b   1.000
_cell.length_c   1.000
_cell.angle_alpha   90.00
_cell.angle_beta   90.00
_cell.angle_gamma   90.00
#
_symmetry.space_group_name_H-M   'P 1'
#
loop_
_entity.id
_entity.type
_entity.pdbx_description
1 polymer ?
#
loop_
_entity_poly.entity_id
_entity_poly.type
_entity_poly.pdbx_seq_one_letter_code
_entity_poly.pdbx_strand_id
1 'polypeptide(L)'
;MKKALYFILVMLMSVIIISCKGSDIKKQSNEKQEDKFNSKIATQTVKNYLEAISKGDINTAKKLSVEKMRDKSLEFISPDIDISGYSLEDFNELKESLVIKAKVSRVSNVDSRANLDTYNIKVIKEDTDEYKISDINVMTEKEAFYEDDEIRIRNKDNVKTNLLIDKSGIPQYGFSKNDKGNMIKISVPKTNFGTIAFSFSGDRIAITTYDKDSFVSIVKLDDSLMVQGEGSSEQTDGEGGGNKDSNKVKVREIPVGKEIISLDILKDTMIKKLCFSLDEKYFMTQYEVRDKGTGVRVYNVDKGDLLDIDLEKEFPIEEFNVTFYSFDKDGMIFDVSAKESKDREKEGRWKIEFKDMKLIKM
;
A
#
# COMPACT_ATOMS: atom_id res chain seq x y z
N MET A 1 5.05 -71.66 37.67
CA MET A 1 5.96 -70.53 37.38
C MET A 1 5.59 -69.68 36.14
N LYS A 2 4.37 -69.77 35.57
CA LYS A 2 3.89 -68.80 34.54
C LYS A 2 2.78 -67.85 35.02
N LYS A 3 2.18 -68.11 36.19
CA LYS A 3 1.13 -67.26 36.79
C LYS A 3 1.66 -66.17 37.74
N ALA A 4 2.87 -66.35 38.30
CA ALA A 4 3.51 -65.33 39.14
C ALA A 4 4.19 -64.22 38.31
N LEU A 5 4.63 -64.52 37.08
CA LEU A 5 5.26 -63.55 36.19
C LEU A 5 4.25 -62.55 35.59
N TYR A 6 3.01 -63.00 35.36
CA TYR A 6 1.93 -62.14 34.84
C TYR A 6 1.44 -61.13 35.88
N PHE A 7 1.50 -61.49 37.17
CA PHE A 7 1.12 -60.59 38.26
C PHE A 7 2.12 -59.44 38.44
N ILE A 8 3.42 -59.69 38.21
CA ILE A 8 4.47 -58.67 38.27
C ILE A 8 4.41 -57.73 37.05
N LEU A 9 4.01 -58.23 35.86
CA LEU A 9 3.88 -57.42 34.65
C LEU A 9 2.65 -56.49 34.68
N VAL A 10 1.55 -56.91 35.32
CA VAL A 10 0.33 -56.08 35.48
C VAL A 10 0.51 -55.01 36.58
N MET A 11 1.33 -55.29 37.60
CA MET A 11 1.60 -54.35 38.69
C MET A 11 2.52 -53.18 38.28
N LEU A 12 3.24 -53.27 37.15
CA LEU A 12 4.08 -52.18 36.61
C LEU A 12 3.35 -51.22 35.65
N MET A 13 2.12 -51.54 35.23
CA MET A 13 1.37 -50.74 34.24
C MET A 13 0.36 -49.75 34.87
N SER A 14 0.22 -49.72 36.20
CA SER A 14 -0.81 -48.94 36.90
C SER A 14 -0.33 -47.64 37.57
N VAL A 15 0.83 -47.09 37.18
CA VAL A 15 1.38 -45.84 37.79
C VAL A 15 1.25 -44.62 36.87
N ILE A 16 0.36 -44.63 35.89
CA ILE A 16 0.09 -43.41 35.10
C ILE A 16 -1.40 -43.10 35.17
N ILE A 17 -1.69 -41.84 35.51
CA ILE A 17 -2.98 -41.16 35.58
C ILE A 17 -3.72 -41.26 36.93
N ILE A 18 -3.29 -40.46 37.92
CA ILE A 18 -4.21 -39.65 38.73
C ILE A 18 -3.56 -38.27 38.95
N SER A 19 -3.79 -37.36 37.99
CA SER A 19 -3.73 -35.92 38.24
C SER A 19 -5.07 -35.52 38.86
N CYS A 20 -5.08 -35.31 40.17
CA CYS A 20 -6.19 -34.70 40.90
C CYS A 20 -5.72 -33.45 41.63
N LYS A 21 -6.52 -32.40 41.47
CA LYS A 21 -6.44 -31.07 42.07
C LYS A 21 -6.16 -31.09 43.58
N GLY A 22 -5.36 -30.13 44.04
CA GLY A 22 -5.28 -29.75 45.45
C GLY A 22 -4.00 -28.95 45.76
N SER A 23 -4.14 -27.63 45.80
CA SER A 23 -3.41 -26.68 46.66
C SER A 23 -1.99 -27.04 47.11
N ASP A 24 -0.98 -26.31 46.60
CA ASP A 24 0.24 -26.08 47.36
C ASP A 24 0.75 -24.64 47.22
N ILE A 25 1.04 -24.09 48.39
CA ILE A 25 1.49 -22.75 48.69
C ILE A 25 3.00 -22.67 48.41
N LYS A 26 3.38 -21.64 47.63
CA LYS A 26 4.69 -20.96 47.60
C LYS A 26 5.93 -21.84 47.84
N LYS A 27 6.51 -22.33 46.73
CA LYS A 27 7.97 -22.30 46.58
C LYS A 27 8.31 -21.37 45.43
N GLN A 28 8.83 -20.19 45.78
CA GLN A 28 9.56 -19.32 44.87
C GLN A 28 10.75 -20.11 44.31
N SER A 29 10.57 -20.74 43.16
CA SER A 29 11.66 -20.84 42.19
C SER A 29 11.50 -19.61 41.30
N ASN A 30 12.37 -18.61 41.53
CA ASN A 30 12.71 -17.61 40.51
C ASN A 30 13.39 -18.35 39.35
N GLU A 31 12.65 -19.14 38.59
CA GLU A 31 12.97 -19.28 37.18
C GLU A 31 12.58 -17.94 36.57
N LYS A 32 13.58 -17.08 36.38
CA LYS A 32 13.45 -15.95 35.46
C LYS A 32 12.90 -16.54 34.18
N GLN A 33 11.62 -16.32 33.91
CA GLN A 33 11.05 -16.47 32.59
C GLN A 33 11.99 -15.65 31.70
N GLU A 34 12.77 -16.32 30.84
CA GLU A 34 13.78 -15.65 30.02
C GLU A 34 13.12 -14.45 29.36
N ASP A 35 13.72 -13.28 29.55
CA ASP A 35 13.24 -12.01 29.04
C ASP A 35 13.46 -11.97 27.51
N LYS A 36 12.77 -12.87 26.81
CA LYS A 36 13.02 -13.19 25.41
C LYS A 36 12.41 -12.12 24.52
N PHE A 37 13.14 -11.77 23.48
CA PHE A 37 12.67 -10.86 22.44
C PHE A 37 11.37 -11.40 21.80
N ASN A 38 10.39 -10.52 21.59
CA ASN A 38 9.07 -10.84 21.06
C ASN A 38 8.85 -10.11 19.73
N SER A 39 9.08 -10.85 18.64
CA SER A 39 8.96 -10.34 17.27
C SER A 39 7.56 -9.87 16.90
N LYS A 40 6.50 -10.36 17.56
CA LYS A 40 5.13 -9.86 17.33
C LYS A 40 4.95 -8.44 17.85
N ILE A 41 5.44 -8.17 19.06
CA ILE A 41 5.38 -6.82 19.64
C ILE A 41 6.26 -5.87 18.82
N ALA A 42 7.48 -6.31 18.47
CA ALA A 42 8.37 -5.52 17.61
C ALA A 42 7.74 -5.19 16.25
N THR A 43 7.07 -6.15 15.60
CA THR A 43 6.35 -5.93 14.35
C THR A 43 5.20 -4.93 14.53
N GLN A 44 4.45 -5.02 15.63
CA GLN A 44 3.38 -4.06 15.92
C GLN A 44 3.93 -2.65 16.17
N THR A 45 5.09 -2.52 16.83
CA THR A 45 5.79 -1.23 16.98
C THR A 45 6.11 -0.61 15.61
N VAL A 46 6.59 -1.39 14.65
CA VAL A 46 6.84 -0.89 13.27
C VAL A 46 5.54 -0.45 12.59
N LYS A 47 4.47 -1.25 12.67
CA LYS A 47 3.18 -0.88 12.08
C LYS A 47 2.64 0.43 12.67
N ASN A 48 2.65 0.55 13.99
CA ASN A 48 2.22 1.76 14.69
C ASN A 48 3.08 2.97 14.31
N TYR A 49 4.38 2.77 14.11
CA TYR A 49 5.30 3.82 13.69
C TYR A 49 4.97 4.32 12.28
N LEU A 50 4.88 3.41 11.29
CA LEU A 50 4.56 3.77 9.91
C LEU A 50 3.15 4.39 9.79
N GLU A 51 2.19 3.89 10.56
CA GLU A 51 0.85 4.44 10.64
C GLU A 51 0.85 5.86 11.21
N ALA A 52 1.60 6.11 12.29
CA ALA A 52 1.74 7.45 12.86
C ALA A 52 2.35 8.42 11.84
N ILE A 53 3.40 8.02 11.11
CA ILE A 53 3.98 8.82 10.03
C ILE A 53 2.96 9.08 8.92
N SER A 54 2.20 8.07 8.48
CA SER A 54 1.20 8.21 7.41
C SER A 54 0.05 9.18 7.73
N LYS A 55 -0.17 9.48 9.02
CA LYS A 55 -1.19 10.41 9.51
C LYS A 55 -0.61 11.75 9.96
N GLY A 56 0.70 11.95 9.83
CA GLY A 56 1.38 13.11 10.39
C GLY A 56 1.42 13.16 11.92
N ASP A 57 1.15 12.05 12.63
CA ASP A 57 1.25 11.99 14.10
C ASP A 57 2.70 11.79 14.54
N ILE A 58 3.43 12.89 14.49
CA ILE A 58 4.85 12.96 14.78
C ILE A 58 5.15 12.62 16.24
N ASN A 59 4.26 13.01 17.15
CA ASN A 59 4.45 12.78 18.58
C ASN A 59 4.40 11.28 18.90
N THR A 60 3.48 10.55 18.30
CA THR A 60 3.43 9.08 18.43
C THR A 60 4.66 8.43 17.80
N ALA A 61 5.08 8.88 16.61
CA ALA A 61 6.31 8.36 15.97
C ALA A 61 7.57 8.57 16.83
N LYS A 62 7.73 9.75 17.47
CA LYS A 62 8.82 10.02 18.44
C LYS A 62 8.77 9.06 19.62
N LYS A 63 7.58 8.86 20.19
CA LYS A 63 7.39 7.97 21.35
C LYS A 63 7.76 6.52 21.01
N LEU A 64 7.53 6.08 19.79
CA LEU A 64 7.89 4.74 19.33
C LEU A 64 9.38 4.59 18.98
N SER A 65 10.16 5.67 19.04
CA SER A 65 11.58 5.69 18.70
C SER A 65 12.46 5.86 19.94
N VAL A 66 13.67 5.32 19.88
CA VAL A 66 14.72 5.55 20.88
C VAL A 66 15.10 7.03 20.94
N GLU A 67 15.61 7.50 22.07
CA GLU A 67 15.90 8.92 22.30
C GLU A 67 16.80 9.53 21.21
N LYS A 68 17.90 8.85 20.85
CA LYS A 68 18.84 9.29 19.79
C LYS A 68 18.20 9.50 18.41
N MET A 69 17.01 8.95 18.15
CA MET A 69 16.27 9.08 16.89
C MET A 69 15.22 10.20 16.94
N ARG A 70 14.79 10.64 18.13
CA ARG A 70 13.71 11.63 18.30
C ARG A 70 14.06 13.01 17.74
N ASP A 71 15.36 13.32 17.71
CA ASP A 71 15.90 14.60 17.23
C ASP A 71 16.32 14.53 15.76
N LYS A 72 16.70 13.34 15.25
CA LYS A 72 17.17 13.15 13.87
C LYS A 72 16.07 12.99 12.82
N SER A 73 14.85 12.62 13.24
CA SER A 73 13.82 12.10 12.33
C SER A 73 12.80 13.14 11.83
N LEU A 74 12.84 14.39 12.29
CA LEU A 74 11.64 15.26 12.25
C LEU A 74 11.82 16.68 11.74
N GLU A 75 13.03 17.10 11.39
CA GLU A 75 13.24 18.37 10.69
C GLU A 75 12.93 18.28 9.19
N PHE A 76 12.64 17.09 8.65
CA PHE A 76 12.60 16.83 7.20
C PHE A 76 11.39 16.02 6.72
N ILE A 77 10.27 16.00 7.45
CA ILE A 77 9.03 15.50 6.85
C ILE A 77 8.59 16.52 5.81
N SER A 78 8.78 16.16 4.54
CA SER A 78 8.29 16.98 3.44
C SER A 78 6.77 17.06 3.55
N PRO A 79 6.20 18.27 3.64
CA PRO A 79 4.75 18.45 3.73
C PRO A 79 4.02 18.03 2.44
N ASP A 80 4.77 17.84 1.36
CA ASP A 80 4.24 17.66 0.02
C ASP A 80 4.10 16.18 -0.37
N ILE A 81 4.62 15.24 0.43
CA ILE A 81 4.59 13.81 0.10
C ILE A 81 4.26 12.92 1.31
N ASP A 82 3.19 12.16 1.19
CA ASP A 82 2.61 11.35 2.26
C ASP A 82 2.76 9.85 1.99
N ILE A 83 2.80 9.05 3.05
CA ILE A 83 2.70 7.58 2.92
C ILE A 83 1.25 7.22 2.55
N SER A 84 1.05 6.74 1.34
CA SER A 84 -0.25 6.26 0.88
C SER A 84 -0.57 4.84 1.37
N GLY A 85 0.47 4.02 1.53
CA GLY A 85 0.40 2.65 2.04
C GLY A 85 1.79 2.04 2.21
N TYR A 86 1.86 0.90 2.90
CA TYR A 86 3.09 0.13 3.08
C TYR A 86 2.80 -1.37 3.17
N SER A 87 3.79 -2.18 2.83
CA SER A 87 3.83 -3.64 3.06
C SER A 87 5.10 -4.01 3.80
N LEU A 88 5.00 -4.92 4.78
CA LEU A 88 6.16 -5.43 5.51
C LEU A 88 6.66 -6.71 4.84
N GLU A 89 7.95 -6.73 4.56
CA GLU A 89 8.71 -7.82 3.96
C GLU A 89 9.85 -8.22 4.90
N ASP A 90 10.46 -9.39 4.68
CA ASP A 90 11.72 -9.85 5.28
C ASP A 90 11.92 -9.52 6.78
N PHE A 91 11.75 -10.54 7.63
CA PHE A 91 11.90 -10.42 9.07
C PHE A 91 13.22 -11.09 9.49
N ASN A 92 14.21 -10.29 9.89
CA ASN A 92 15.49 -10.79 10.38
C ASN A 92 15.60 -10.61 11.90
N GLU A 93 15.27 -11.68 12.63
CA GLU A 93 15.37 -11.73 14.09
C GLU A 93 16.81 -12.01 14.52
N LEU A 94 17.38 -11.07 15.24
CA LEU A 94 18.62 -11.20 15.99
C LEU A 94 18.28 -11.40 17.47
N LYS A 95 19.26 -11.80 18.28
CA LYS A 95 19.07 -12.16 19.70
C LYS A 95 18.21 -11.17 20.50
N GLU A 96 18.39 -9.87 20.26
CA GLU A 96 17.75 -8.77 21.02
C GLU A 96 17.14 -7.69 20.10
N SER A 97 16.98 -7.98 18.81
CA SER A 97 16.45 -7.01 17.85
C SER A 97 15.80 -7.67 16.65
N LEU A 98 14.90 -6.94 16.00
CA LEU A 98 14.29 -7.35 14.74
C LEU A 98 14.57 -6.29 13.69
N VAL A 99 15.08 -6.69 12.54
CA VAL A 99 15.14 -5.84 11.35
C VAL A 99 14.00 -6.25 10.42
N ILE A 100 13.15 -5.29 10.08
CA ILE A 100 12.02 -5.47 9.16
C ILE A 100 12.27 -4.62 7.93
N LYS A 101 12.12 -5.22 6.75
CA LYS A 101 12.07 -4.48 5.50
C LYS A 101 10.63 -4.04 5.22
N ALA A 102 10.41 -2.84 4.72
CA ALA A 102 9.08 -2.41 4.31
C ALA A 102 9.15 -1.74 2.94
N LYS A 103 8.20 -2.08 2.07
CA LYS A 103 7.92 -1.35 0.84
C LYS A 103 6.91 -0.26 1.15
N VAL A 104 7.24 0.98 0.85
CA VAL A 104 6.43 2.15 1.20
C VAL A 104 6.10 2.91 -0.07
N SER A 105 4.81 3.05 -0.36
CA SER A 105 4.32 3.84 -1.50
C SER A 105 3.98 5.24 -1.02
N ARG A 106 4.72 6.22 -1.53
CA ARG A 106 4.59 7.63 -1.19
C ARG A 106 4.02 8.43 -2.34
N VAL A 107 3.15 9.38 -2.03
CA VAL A 107 2.35 10.09 -3.02
C VAL A 107 2.33 11.58 -2.68
N SER A 108 2.54 12.40 -3.69
CA SER A 108 2.45 13.85 -3.54
C SER A 108 1.00 14.30 -3.40
N ASN A 109 0.79 15.28 -2.51
CA ASN A 109 -0.52 15.89 -2.29
C ASN A 109 -0.72 17.19 -3.10
N VAL A 110 0.32 17.69 -3.78
CA VAL A 110 0.29 18.93 -4.56
C VAL A 110 0.39 18.73 -6.08
N ASP A 111 0.97 17.62 -6.52
CA ASP A 111 1.20 17.32 -7.94
C ASP A 111 1.27 15.82 -8.23
N SER A 112 1.40 15.45 -9.50
CA SER A 112 1.53 14.05 -9.94
C SER A 112 2.94 13.53 -9.72
N ARG A 113 3.31 13.28 -8.46
CA ARG A 113 4.57 12.63 -8.07
C ARG A 113 4.33 11.47 -7.11
N ALA A 114 5.12 10.41 -7.25
CA ALA A 114 5.13 9.29 -6.33
C ALA A 114 6.51 8.64 -6.23
N ASN A 115 6.77 8.00 -5.09
CA ASN A 115 7.98 7.24 -4.82
C ASN A 115 7.60 5.85 -4.31
N LEU A 116 8.39 4.86 -4.71
CA LEU A 116 8.44 3.56 -4.06
C LEU A 116 9.75 3.49 -3.28
N ASP A 117 9.64 3.41 -1.96
CA ASP A 117 10.79 3.33 -1.07
C ASP A 117 10.90 1.96 -0.40
N THR A 118 12.13 1.54 -0.14
CA THR A 118 12.45 0.44 0.77
C THR A 118 12.95 1.01 2.10
N TYR A 119 12.28 0.67 3.19
CA TYR A 119 12.67 1.03 4.55
C TYR A 119 13.25 -0.21 5.24
N ASN A 120 14.46 -0.14 5.76
CA ASN A 120 15.02 -1.14 6.66
C ASN A 120 14.93 -0.60 8.09
N ILE A 121 14.01 -1.14 8.87
CA ILE A 121 13.62 -0.63 10.18
C ILE A 121 14.12 -1.59 11.26
N LYS A 122 15.00 -1.12 12.14
CA LYS A 122 15.52 -1.92 13.26
C LYS A 122 14.80 -1.59 14.56
N VAL A 123 14.16 -2.60 15.15
CA VAL A 123 13.54 -2.52 16.46
C VAL A 123 14.42 -3.21 17.49
N ILE A 124 14.65 -2.56 18.63
CA ILE A 124 15.31 -3.14 19.79
C ILE A 124 14.34 -3.18 20.97
N LYS A 125 14.68 -4.01 21.95
CA LYS A 125 14.06 -3.99 23.27
C LYS A 125 14.95 -3.15 24.21
N GLU A 126 14.43 -2.05 24.75
CA GLU A 126 15.19 -1.22 25.71
C GLU A 126 15.02 -1.73 27.15
N ASP A 127 13.81 -2.12 27.52
CA ASP A 127 13.43 -2.67 28.84
C ASP A 127 12.48 -3.86 28.69
N THR A 128 12.12 -4.53 29.79
CA THR A 128 11.36 -5.81 29.86
C THR A 128 10.14 -5.88 28.94
N ASP A 129 9.48 -4.77 28.62
CA ASP A 129 8.31 -4.73 27.73
C ASP A 129 8.31 -3.59 26.70
N GLU A 130 9.41 -2.85 26.54
CA GLU A 130 9.43 -1.66 25.67
C GLU A 130 10.25 -1.87 24.40
N TYR A 131 9.56 -1.91 23.27
CA TYR A 131 10.14 -2.06 21.93
C TYR A 131 10.18 -0.71 21.23
N LYS A 132 11.35 -0.32 20.72
CA LYS A 132 11.57 0.97 20.06
C LYS A 132 12.26 0.85 18.73
N ILE A 133 11.91 1.74 17.81
CA ILE A 133 12.64 1.96 16.58
C ILE A 133 14.00 2.57 16.91
N SER A 134 15.06 1.82 16.64
CA SER A 134 16.44 2.17 16.96
C SER A 134 17.24 2.75 15.80
N ASP A 135 16.81 2.43 14.58
CA ASP A 135 17.43 2.83 13.33
C ASP A 135 16.45 2.65 12.16
N ILE A 136 16.56 3.53 11.17
CA ILE A 136 15.81 3.45 9.91
C ILE A 136 16.75 3.85 8.77
N ASN A 137 16.90 2.95 7.80
CA ASN A 137 17.56 3.25 6.54
C ASN A 137 16.52 3.25 5.41
N VAL A 138 16.43 4.35 4.68
CA VAL A 138 15.45 4.52 3.58
C VAL A 138 16.20 4.61 2.25
N MET A 139 15.65 3.96 1.23
CA MET A 139 16.16 3.95 -0.12
C MET A 139 15.00 4.08 -1.11
N THR A 140 15.02 5.10 -1.96
CA THR A 140 14.07 5.21 -3.07
C THR A 140 14.45 4.24 -4.17
N GLU A 141 13.54 3.33 -4.50
CA GLU A 141 13.69 2.32 -5.55
C GLU A 141 13.24 2.86 -6.90
N LYS A 142 12.08 3.55 -6.91
CA LYS A 142 11.48 4.15 -8.09
C LYS A 142 10.85 5.49 -7.76
N GLU A 143 10.86 6.40 -8.72
CA GLU A 143 10.17 7.68 -8.68
C GLU A 143 9.42 7.88 -9.99
N ALA A 144 8.17 8.34 -9.91
CA ALA A 144 7.39 8.77 -11.07
C ALA A 144 6.92 10.20 -10.86
N PHE A 145 6.95 10.99 -11.93
CA PHE A 145 6.63 12.41 -11.86
C PHE A 145 6.12 12.96 -13.20
N TYR A 146 5.35 14.03 -13.13
CA TYR A 146 4.90 14.77 -14.31
C TYR A 146 5.98 15.70 -14.86
N GLU A 147 6.21 15.64 -16.17
CA GLU A 147 7.13 16.50 -16.93
C GLU A 147 6.61 16.63 -18.36
N ASP A 148 6.51 17.85 -18.89
CA ASP A 148 6.17 18.13 -20.29
C ASP A 148 4.95 17.37 -20.88
N ASP A 149 3.82 17.38 -20.16
CA ASP A 149 2.58 16.66 -20.53
C ASP A 149 2.66 15.11 -20.48
N GLU A 150 3.69 14.57 -19.84
CA GLU A 150 3.95 13.14 -19.69
C GLU A 150 4.16 12.76 -18.23
N ILE A 151 3.96 11.49 -17.90
CA ILE A 151 4.50 10.90 -16.67
C ILE A 151 5.81 10.21 -17.03
N ARG A 152 6.87 10.62 -16.36
CA ARG A 152 8.21 10.04 -16.44
C ARG A 152 8.44 9.13 -15.24
N ILE A 153 9.36 8.19 -15.39
CA ILE A 153 9.79 7.30 -14.32
C ILE A 153 11.31 7.19 -14.26
N ARG A 154 11.84 7.05 -13.05
CA ARG A 154 13.25 6.88 -12.75
C ARG A 154 13.44 5.73 -11.77
N ASN A 155 14.34 4.80 -12.10
CA ASN A 155 14.82 3.80 -11.15
C ASN A 155 15.94 4.38 -10.29
N LYS A 156 16.17 3.76 -9.13
CA LYS A 156 17.30 4.03 -8.26
C LYS A 156 18.62 4.05 -9.05
N ASP A 157 19.49 4.99 -8.68
CA ASP A 157 20.83 5.20 -9.23
C ASP A 157 20.87 5.63 -10.72
N ASN A 158 19.73 5.64 -11.43
CA ASN A 158 19.65 6.12 -12.81
C ASN A 158 19.60 7.65 -12.87
N VAL A 159 20.46 8.26 -13.69
CA VAL A 159 20.39 9.69 -14.01
C VAL A 159 19.29 9.98 -15.04
N LYS A 160 19.13 9.09 -16.03
CA LYS A 160 18.12 9.22 -17.08
C LYS A 160 16.74 8.82 -16.55
N THR A 161 15.72 9.48 -17.08
CA THR A 161 14.31 9.12 -16.87
C THR A 161 13.75 8.48 -18.14
N ASN A 162 12.74 7.63 -17.98
CA ASN A 162 12.04 6.96 -19.06
C ASN A 162 10.60 7.47 -19.16
N LEU A 163 10.02 7.45 -20.35
CA LEU A 163 8.60 7.72 -20.56
C LEU A 163 7.79 6.59 -19.92
N LEU A 164 6.91 6.90 -18.98
CA LEU A 164 5.96 5.94 -18.42
C LEU A 164 4.71 5.90 -19.28
N ILE A 165 4.05 7.05 -19.42
CA ILE A 165 2.84 7.22 -20.21
C ILE A 165 2.64 8.70 -20.56
N ASP A 166 2.05 8.95 -21.71
CA ASP A 166 1.57 10.26 -22.13
C ASP A 166 0.05 10.25 -22.37
N LYS A 167 -0.54 11.42 -22.61
CA LYS A 167 -1.99 11.55 -22.85
C LYS A 167 -2.52 10.74 -24.04
N SER A 168 -1.67 10.30 -24.97
CA SER A 168 -2.07 9.44 -26.09
C SER A 168 -2.09 7.96 -25.72
N GLY A 169 -1.28 7.54 -24.74
CA GLY A 169 -1.34 6.20 -24.14
C GLY A 169 -2.59 5.95 -23.30
N ILE A 170 -3.31 7.03 -22.94
CA ILE A 170 -4.58 6.96 -22.22
C ILE A 170 -5.75 6.76 -23.21
N PRO A 171 -6.63 5.76 -22.98
CA PRO A 171 -7.82 5.52 -23.80
C PRO A 171 -8.62 6.79 -24.04
N GLN A 172 -9.19 6.94 -25.24
CA GLN A 172 -10.05 8.08 -25.55
C GLN A 172 -11.42 7.98 -24.87
N TYR A 173 -11.85 6.75 -24.60
CA TYR A 173 -13.17 6.44 -24.09
C TYR A 173 -13.11 5.29 -23.09
N GLY A 174 -14.00 5.31 -22.10
CA GLY A 174 -14.16 4.25 -21.11
C GLY A 174 -15.61 4.13 -20.66
N PHE A 175 -15.81 3.38 -19.58
CA PHE A 175 -17.11 3.16 -18.94
C PHE A 175 -17.00 3.51 -17.46
N SER A 176 -18.07 4.07 -16.91
CA SER A 176 -18.20 4.22 -15.46
C SER A 176 -18.69 2.91 -14.87
N LYS A 177 -18.16 2.50 -13.71
CA LYS A 177 -18.64 1.30 -13.01
C LYS A 177 -20.05 1.46 -12.43
N ASN A 178 -20.60 2.68 -12.45
CA ASN A 178 -22.03 2.92 -12.17
C ASN A 178 -22.94 2.40 -13.28
N ASP A 179 -22.44 2.33 -14.51
CA ASP A 179 -23.14 1.70 -15.62
C ASP A 179 -22.83 0.20 -15.65
N LYS A 180 -23.59 -0.57 -14.87
CA LYS A 180 -23.41 -2.03 -14.74
C LYS A 180 -23.51 -2.77 -16.08
N GLY A 181 -24.14 -2.17 -17.10
CA GLY A 181 -24.27 -2.75 -18.43
C GLY A 181 -23.13 -2.38 -19.39
N ASN A 182 -22.24 -1.45 -19.02
CA ASN A 182 -21.25 -0.84 -19.93
C ASN A 182 -21.86 -0.40 -21.27
N MET A 183 -23.06 0.19 -21.22
CA MET A 183 -23.81 0.60 -22.40
C MET A 183 -23.40 2.01 -22.86
N ILE A 184 -22.98 2.87 -21.93
CA ILE A 184 -22.70 4.27 -22.16
C ILE A 184 -21.19 4.48 -22.16
N LYS A 185 -20.66 4.60 -23.38
CA LYS A 185 -19.27 5.00 -23.59
C LYS A 185 -19.11 6.50 -23.34
N ILE A 186 -18.15 6.87 -22.50
CA ILE A 186 -17.86 8.25 -22.11
C ILE A 186 -16.42 8.63 -22.45
N SER A 187 -16.20 9.89 -22.82
CA SER A 187 -14.85 10.41 -23.07
C SER A 187 -14.04 10.36 -21.78
N VAL A 188 -12.80 9.90 -21.85
CA VAL A 188 -11.89 9.88 -20.70
C VAL A 188 -11.40 11.30 -20.41
N PRO A 189 -11.56 11.82 -19.18
CA PRO A 189 -11.04 13.12 -18.78
C PRO A 189 -9.51 13.06 -18.65
N LYS A 190 -8.80 13.63 -19.63
CA LYS A 190 -7.32 13.56 -19.69
C LYS A 190 -6.62 14.91 -19.85
N THR A 191 -7.27 15.96 -19.39
CA THR A 191 -6.73 17.33 -19.42
C THR A 191 -5.49 17.44 -18.54
N ASN A 192 -5.58 16.93 -17.31
CA ASN A 192 -4.50 16.93 -16.33
C ASN A 192 -4.22 15.53 -15.81
N PHE A 193 -2.98 15.25 -15.42
CA PHE A 193 -2.67 14.12 -14.55
C PHE A 193 -3.01 14.48 -13.11
N GLY A 194 -3.52 13.50 -12.37
CA GLY A 194 -3.85 13.63 -10.94
C GLY A 194 -2.88 12.82 -10.08
N THR A 195 -3.38 12.35 -8.94
CA THR A 195 -2.64 11.47 -8.03
C THR A 195 -2.14 10.22 -8.75
N ILE A 196 -0.89 9.83 -8.48
CA ILE A 196 -0.28 8.60 -8.96
C ILE A 196 0.27 7.81 -7.77
N ALA A 197 0.33 6.48 -7.85
CA ALA A 197 0.84 5.66 -6.73
C ALA A 197 1.43 4.34 -7.22
N PHE A 198 2.60 3.97 -6.69
CA PHE A 198 3.21 2.67 -6.96
C PHE A 198 2.54 1.54 -6.18
N SER A 199 2.51 0.36 -6.80
CA SER A 199 2.44 -0.92 -6.10
C SER A 199 3.69 -1.14 -5.23
N PHE A 200 3.60 -1.96 -4.20
CA PHE A 200 4.71 -2.35 -3.32
C PHE A 200 5.79 -3.18 -4.04
N SER A 201 5.39 -4.05 -4.98
CA SER A 201 6.32 -4.78 -5.85
C SER A 201 7.03 -3.86 -6.85
N GLY A 202 6.41 -2.73 -7.19
CA GLY A 202 6.93 -1.76 -8.16
C GLY A 202 6.75 -2.19 -9.61
N ASP A 203 5.95 -3.22 -9.88
CA ASP A 203 5.63 -3.70 -11.24
C ASP A 203 4.43 -2.96 -11.86
N ARG A 204 3.68 -2.22 -11.05
CA ARG A 204 2.49 -1.45 -11.41
C ARG A 204 2.52 -0.06 -10.82
N ILE A 205 1.91 0.87 -11.54
CA ILE A 205 1.60 2.21 -11.05
C ILE A 205 0.14 2.54 -11.36
N ALA A 206 -0.57 3.07 -10.38
CA ALA A 206 -1.88 3.66 -10.61
C ALA A 206 -1.71 5.08 -11.15
N ILE A 207 -2.41 5.39 -12.23
CA ILE A 207 -2.44 6.70 -12.86
C ILE A 207 -3.86 7.21 -12.88
N THR A 208 -4.04 8.47 -12.48
CA THR A 208 -5.31 9.17 -12.62
C THR A 208 -5.17 10.36 -13.54
N THR A 209 -6.24 10.69 -14.24
CA THR A 209 -6.36 11.94 -14.98
C THR A 209 -7.70 12.59 -14.71
N TYR A 210 -7.78 13.91 -14.87
CA TYR A 210 -9.00 14.63 -14.55
C TYR A 210 -9.21 15.90 -15.36
N ASP A 211 -10.48 16.32 -15.39
CA ASP A 211 -10.95 17.66 -15.69
C ASP A 211 -11.97 18.11 -14.61
N LYS A 212 -13.27 18.03 -14.91
CA LYS A 212 -14.36 17.99 -13.93
C LYS A 212 -14.56 16.56 -13.41
N ASP A 213 -14.40 15.57 -14.28
CA ASP A 213 -14.50 14.15 -13.98
C ASP A 213 -13.10 13.57 -13.74
N SER A 214 -13.02 12.41 -13.07
CA SER A 214 -11.77 11.68 -12.87
C SER A 214 -11.79 10.34 -13.60
N PHE A 215 -10.66 9.98 -14.18
CA PHE A 215 -10.37 8.65 -14.72
C PHE A 215 -9.30 7.98 -13.86
N VAL A 216 -9.49 6.69 -13.60
CA VAL A 216 -8.57 5.87 -12.81
C VAL A 216 -8.12 4.69 -13.64
N SER A 217 -6.83 4.43 -13.65
CA SER A 217 -6.22 3.29 -14.34
C SER A 217 -5.03 2.71 -13.58
N ILE A 218 -4.67 1.48 -13.92
CA ILE A 218 -3.43 0.83 -13.50
C ILE A 218 -2.59 0.57 -14.74
N VAL A 219 -1.33 0.97 -14.72
CA VAL A 219 -0.35 0.71 -15.77
C VAL A 219 0.63 -0.35 -15.26
N LYS A 220 0.77 -1.46 -16.00
CA LYS A 220 1.83 -2.44 -15.75
C LYS A 220 3.12 -1.95 -16.40
N LEU A 221 4.23 -2.12 -15.70
CA LEU A 221 5.56 -1.70 -16.12
C LEU A 221 6.31 -2.86 -16.78
N ASP A 222 7.23 -2.52 -17.67
CA ASP A 222 8.22 -3.42 -18.23
C ASP A 222 9.63 -2.97 -17.80
N ASP A 223 10.16 -3.61 -16.76
CA ASP A 223 11.49 -3.29 -16.22
C ASP A 223 12.60 -3.51 -17.26
N SER A 224 12.39 -4.37 -18.27
CA SER A 224 13.40 -4.61 -19.32
C SER A 224 13.62 -3.37 -20.19
N LEU A 225 12.57 -2.58 -20.41
CA LEU A 225 12.65 -1.33 -21.17
C LEU A 225 13.28 -0.20 -20.35
N MET A 226 13.28 -0.29 -19.02
CA MET A 226 13.92 0.69 -18.13
C MET A 226 15.44 0.55 -18.09
N VAL A 227 15.98 -0.64 -18.40
CA VAL A 227 17.44 -0.93 -18.43
C VAL A 227 18.03 -0.61 -19.82
N GLN A 228 17.23 -0.62 -20.88
CA GLN A 228 17.66 -0.40 -22.27
C GLN A 228 17.91 1.07 -22.66
N GLY A 229 18.02 1.99 -21.70
CA GLY A 229 18.43 3.39 -21.92
C GLY A 229 19.86 3.56 -22.51
N GLU A 230 20.53 2.45 -22.84
CA GLU A 230 21.82 2.37 -23.53
C GLU A 230 21.72 2.15 -25.06
N GLY A 231 20.54 1.91 -25.64
CA GLY A 231 20.48 1.24 -26.96
C GLY A 231 19.68 1.85 -28.11
N SER A 232 19.26 3.13 -28.10
CA SER A 232 18.48 3.67 -29.24
C SER A 232 18.74 5.13 -29.56
N SER A 233 20.01 5.52 -29.57
CA SER A 233 20.48 6.67 -30.34
C SER A 233 21.72 6.29 -31.14
N GLU A 234 21.74 5.10 -31.76
CA GLU A 234 22.64 4.86 -32.88
C GLU A 234 22.14 5.69 -34.05
N GLN A 235 22.82 6.81 -34.29
CA GLN A 235 22.92 7.40 -35.61
C GLN A 235 23.37 6.30 -36.58
N THR A 236 22.46 5.78 -37.39
CA THR A 236 22.83 5.38 -38.74
C THR A 236 23.20 6.64 -39.50
N ASP A 237 24.47 7.04 -39.41
CA ASP A 237 25.12 7.87 -40.42
C ASP A 237 25.21 7.04 -41.71
N GLY A 238 24.12 7.06 -42.47
CA GLY A 238 24.12 6.64 -43.86
C GLY A 238 24.56 7.80 -44.73
N GLU A 239 25.81 7.77 -45.20
CA GLU A 239 26.26 8.58 -46.32
C GLU A 239 25.34 8.37 -47.52
N GLY A 240 24.62 9.43 -47.92
CA GLY A 240 23.74 9.41 -49.09
C GLY A 240 23.26 10.81 -49.40
N GLY A 241 23.99 11.52 -50.25
CA GLY A 241 23.64 12.87 -50.70
C GLY A 241 22.30 12.90 -51.46
N GLY A 242 21.45 13.87 -51.13
CA GLY A 242 20.21 14.13 -51.86
C GLY A 242 19.27 15.07 -51.11
N ASN A 243 19.00 16.22 -51.72
CA ASN A 243 18.26 17.36 -51.20
C ASN A 243 16.73 17.11 -50.99
N LYS A 244 16.15 17.83 -50.00
CA LYS A 244 14.73 18.18 -49.73
C LYS A 244 13.94 17.40 -48.66
N ASP A 245 13.32 18.21 -47.80
CA ASP A 245 12.33 17.94 -46.74
C ASP A 245 12.77 17.07 -45.55
N SER A 246 13.45 17.72 -44.61
CA SER A 246 13.59 17.24 -43.24
C SER A 246 12.28 17.35 -42.46
N ASN A 247 11.28 16.55 -42.83
CA ASN A 247 10.34 16.04 -41.83
C ASN A 247 11.14 15.04 -40.99
N LYS A 248 11.87 15.55 -39.99
CA LYS A 248 12.43 14.70 -38.93
C LYS A 248 11.24 13.99 -38.28
N VAL A 249 11.02 12.73 -38.65
CA VAL A 249 10.18 11.82 -37.89
C VAL A 249 10.80 11.81 -36.50
N LYS A 250 10.19 12.53 -35.54
CA LYS A 250 10.56 12.40 -34.14
C LYS A 250 10.31 10.94 -33.78
N VAL A 251 11.38 10.18 -33.63
CA VAL A 251 11.31 8.83 -33.04
C VAL A 251 10.78 9.05 -31.63
N ARG A 252 9.52 8.67 -31.41
CA ARG A 252 8.88 8.78 -30.12
C ARG A 252 9.54 7.77 -29.18
N GLU A 253 9.92 8.22 -27.99
CA GLU A 253 10.39 7.32 -26.95
C GLU A 253 9.35 6.21 -26.71
N ILE A 254 9.79 4.96 -26.59
CA ILE A 254 8.89 3.85 -26.30
C ILE A 254 8.56 3.91 -24.80
N PRO A 255 7.27 3.99 -24.42
CA PRO A 255 6.90 4.02 -23.00
C PRO A 255 7.23 2.69 -22.33
N VAL A 256 7.70 2.75 -21.07
CA VAL A 256 7.92 1.56 -20.24
C VAL A 256 6.61 1.00 -19.65
N GLY A 257 5.53 1.77 -19.71
CA GLY A 257 4.18 1.28 -19.46
C GLY A 257 3.71 0.39 -20.61
N LYS A 258 3.53 -0.91 -20.36
CA LYS A 258 3.22 -1.92 -21.40
C LYS A 258 1.73 -2.20 -21.57
N GLU A 259 0.95 -2.06 -20.50
CA GLU A 259 -0.47 -2.40 -20.49
C GLU A 259 -1.20 -1.44 -19.55
N ILE A 260 -2.34 -0.91 -20.00
CA ILE A 260 -3.23 -0.07 -19.21
C ILE A 260 -4.55 -0.81 -18.93
N ILE A 261 -4.86 -0.95 -17.64
CA ILE A 261 -6.13 -1.47 -17.15
C ILE A 261 -6.96 -0.27 -16.73
N SER A 262 -8.05 -0.02 -17.46
CA SER A 262 -9.00 1.03 -17.11
C SER A 262 -9.89 0.56 -15.96
N LEU A 263 -9.95 1.35 -14.89
CA LEU A 263 -10.73 1.00 -13.69
C LEU A 263 -12.09 1.68 -13.69
N ASP A 264 -12.12 3.02 -13.73
CA ASP A 264 -13.38 3.74 -13.61
C ASP A 264 -13.29 5.16 -14.18
N ILE A 265 -14.45 5.71 -14.48
CA ILE A 265 -14.64 7.14 -14.69
C ILE A 265 -15.70 7.62 -13.69
N LEU A 266 -15.27 8.53 -12.82
CA LEU A 266 -16.04 9.06 -11.70
C LEU A 266 -16.44 10.50 -12.00
N LYS A 267 -17.76 10.76 -11.97
CA LYS A 267 -18.34 12.05 -12.34
C LYS A 267 -18.22 13.09 -11.24
N ASP A 268 -17.79 14.30 -11.60
CA ASP A 268 -17.69 15.44 -10.68
C ASP A 268 -16.83 15.16 -9.45
N THR A 269 -15.76 14.38 -9.65
CA THR A 269 -14.90 13.89 -8.57
C THR A 269 -13.44 14.26 -8.77
N MET A 270 -12.73 14.35 -7.65
CA MET A 270 -11.27 14.41 -7.60
C MET A 270 -10.74 13.25 -6.78
N ILE A 271 -9.78 12.51 -7.32
CA ILE A 271 -9.07 11.47 -6.57
C ILE A 271 -8.16 12.12 -5.52
N LYS A 272 -8.17 11.59 -4.30
CA LYS A 272 -7.40 12.10 -3.15
C LYS A 272 -6.38 11.11 -2.63
N LYS A 273 -6.70 9.81 -2.65
CA LYS A 273 -5.81 8.77 -2.15
C LYS A 273 -5.93 7.51 -2.99
N LEU A 274 -4.78 6.86 -3.21
CA LEU A 274 -4.64 5.62 -3.94
C LEU A 274 -3.84 4.65 -3.09
N CYS A 275 -4.21 3.37 -3.04
CA CYS A 275 -3.46 2.38 -2.28
C CYS A 275 -3.71 0.97 -2.81
N PHE A 276 -2.66 0.17 -2.99
CA PHE A 276 -2.78 -1.26 -3.27
C PHE A 276 -2.97 -2.06 -1.97
N SER A 277 -3.70 -3.17 -2.03
CA SER A 277 -3.76 -4.13 -0.92
C SER A 277 -2.39 -4.76 -0.68
N LEU A 278 -2.18 -5.33 0.51
CA LEU A 278 -0.90 -5.94 0.88
C LEU A 278 -0.48 -7.09 -0.04
N ASP A 279 -1.44 -7.76 -0.67
CA ASP A 279 -1.23 -8.82 -1.66
C ASP A 279 -1.37 -8.34 -3.12
N GLU A 280 -1.57 -7.04 -3.32
CA GLU A 280 -1.71 -6.32 -4.59
C GLU A 280 -2.83 -6.84 -5.51
N LYS A 281 -3.75 -7.66 -4.98
CA LYS A 281 -4.91 -8.14 -5.74
C LYS A 281 -6.03 -7.11 -5.84
N TYR A 282 -6.06 -6.16 -4.90
CA TYR A 282 -7.05 -5.11 -4.82
C TYR A 282 -6.42 -3.72 -4.81
N PHE A 283 -7.17 -2.75 -5.30
CA PHE A 283 -6.75 -1.36 -5.36
C PHE A 283 -7.86 -0.46 -4.86
N MET A 284 -7.55 0.44 -3.92
CA MET A 284 -8.49 1.40 -3.35
C MET A 284 -8.27 2.78 -3.93
N THR A 285 -9.37 3.43 -4.28
CA THR A 285 -9.43 4.86 -4.60
C THR A 285 -10.31 5.56 -3.58
N GLN A 286 -9.77 6.59 -2.92
CA GLN A 286 -10.57 7.56 -2.19
C GLN A 286 -10.75 8.79 -3.07
N TYR A 287 -11.99 9.25 -3.19
CA TYR A 287 -12.37 10.38 -4.02
C TYR A 287 -13.23 11.35 -3.23
N GLU A 288 -13.19 12.61 -3.64
CA GLU A 288 -14.07 13.66 -3.16
C GLU A 288 -15.02 14.04 -4.30
N VAL A 289 -16.32 14.07 -4.00
CA VAL A 289 -17.34 14.64 -4.88
C VAL A 289 -17.58 16.07 -4.44
N ARG A 290 -17.47 17.01 -5.39
CA ARG A 290 -17.57 18.45 -5.11
C ARG A 290 -18.86 18.77 -4.36
N ASP A 291 -18.75 19.53 -3.27
CA ASP A 291 -19.85 19.98 -2.39
C ASP A 291 -20.69 18.86 -1.75
N LYS A 292 -20.28 17.59 -1.88
CA LYS A 292 -20.97 16.46 -1.29
C LYS A 292 -20.13 15.84 -0.19
N GLY A 293 -18.95 15.32 -0.50
CA GLY A 293 -18.05 14.73 0.50
C GLY A 293 -17.16 13.62 -0.06
N THR A 294 -16.69 12.73 0.81
CA THR A 294 -15.68 11.72 0.47
C THR A 294 -16.27 10.32 0.41
N GLY A 295 -15.86 9.54 -0.60
CA GLY A 295 -16.17 8.14 -0.76
C GLY A 295 -14.94 7.30 -1.09
N VAL A 296 -15.11 5.98 -1.05
CA VAL A 296 -14.07 5.01 -1.43
C VAL A 296 -14.64 3.95 -2.36
N ARG A 297 -13.81 3.47 -3.28
CA ARG A 297 -14.08 2.32 -4.15
C ARG A 297 -12.88 1.39 -4.14
N VAL A 298 -13.15 0.10 -4.29
CA VAL A 298 -12.12 -0.95 -4.32
C VAL A 298 -12.31 -1.75 -5.59
N TYR A 299 -11.22 -2.01 -6.31
CA TYR A 299 -11.22 -2.72 -7.59
C TYR A 299 -10.34 -3.96 -7.51
N ASN A 300 -10.69 -4.98 -8.28
CA ASN A 300 -9.76 -6.05 -8.61
C ASN A 300 -8.69 -5.51 -9.57
N VAL A 301 -7.41 -5.67 -9.22
CA VAL A 301 -6.28 -5.07 -9.93
C VAL A 301 -6.09 -5.63 -11.34
N ASP A 302 -6.37 -6.91 -11.57
CA ASP A 302 -6.14 -7.56 -12.86
C ASP A 302 -7.31 -7.41 -13.82
N LYS A 303 -8.55 -7.43 -13.31
CA LYS A 303 -9.77 -7.31 -14.14
C LYS A 303 -10.25 -5.87 -14.30
N GLY A 304 -9.90 -5.00 -13.36
CA GLY A 304 -10.41 -3.65 -13.26
C GLY A 304 -11.88 -3.56 -12.85
N ASP A 305 -12.45 -4.64 -12.30
CA ASP A 305 -13.84 -4.66 -11.84
C ASP A 305 -13.97 -4.10 -10.43
N LEU A 306 -15.03 -3.32 -10.20
CA LEU A 306 -15.40 -2.87 -8.87
C LEU A 306 -15.74 -4.09 -7.99
N LEU A 307 -15.31 -4.07 -6.74
CA LEU A 307 -15.63 -5.11 -5.78
C LEU A 307 -17.15 -5.21 -5.60
N ASP A 308 -17.67 -6.42 -5.45
CA ASP A 308 -19.11 -6.68 -5.28
C ASP A 308 -19.59 -6.35 -3.85
N ILE A 309 -19.34 -5.11 -3.44
CA ILE A 309 -19.77 -4.50 -2.18
C ILE A 309 -20.18 -3.07 -2.50
N ASP A 310 -21.48 -2.82 -2.45
CA ASP A 310 -22.05 -1.52 -2.78
C ASP A 310 -21.94 -0.58 -1.56
N LEU A 311 -20.73 -0.05 -1.34
CA LEU A 311 -20.44 0.90 -0.25
C LEU A 311 -21.27 2.18 -0.38
N GLU A 312 -21.58 2.62 -1.60
CA GLU A 312 -22.38 3.82 -1.83
C GLU A 312 -23.85 3.61 -1.46
N LYS A 313 -24.35 2.38 -1.60
CA LYS A 313 -25.67 2.01 -1.07
C LYS A 313 -25.67 1.90 0.45
N GLU A 314 -24.63 1.30 1.04
CA GLU A 314 -24.56 1.12 2.50
C GLU A 314 -24.29 2.44 3.24
N PHE A 315 -23.43 3.28 2.67
CA PHE A 315 -23.01 4.58 3.16
C PHE A 315 -23.20 5.64 2.06
N PRO A 316 -24.44 6.11 1.82
CA PRO A 316 -24.72 7.12 0.82
C PRO A 316 -23.90 8.39 1.05
N ILE A 317 -23.24 8.88 0.01
CA ILE A 317 -22.36 10.05 0.11
C ILE A 317 -23.09 11.33 0.50
N GLU A 318 -24.42 11.40 0.40
CA GLU A 318 -25.18 12.55 0.91
C GLU A 318 -25.32 12.55 2.44
N GLU A 319 -25.09 11.40 3.07
CA GLU A 319 -25.31 11.20 4.51
C GLU A 319 -24.01 10.91 5.27
N PHE A 320 -23.05 10.28 4.61
CA PHE A 320 -21.79 9.85 5.23
C PHE A 320 -20.58 10.32 4.44
N ASN A 321 -19.46 10.45 5.14
CA ASN A 321 -18.13 10.42 4.54
C ASN A 321 -17.49 9.06 4.84
N VAL A 322 -16.85 8.49 3.84
CA VAL A 322 -16.12 7.23 3.95
C VAL A 322 -14.65 7.49 3.64
N THR A 323 -13.78 7.25 4.61
CA THR A 323 -12.34 7.56 4.51
C THR A 323 -11.52 6.30 4.72
N PHE A 324 -10.58 6.02 3.81
CA PHE A 324 -9.69 4.89 3.93
C PHE A 324 -8.78 5.01 5.15
N TYR A 325 -8.66 3.92 5.90
CA TYR A 325 -7.79 3.83 7.06
C TYR A 325 -6.51 3.05 6.74
N SER A 326 -6.64 1.77 6.40
CA SER A 326 -5.50 0.90 6.08
C SER A 326 -5.96 -0.38 5.37
N PHE A 327 -5.02 -1.13 4.81
CA PHE A 327 -5.20 -2.54 4.52
C PHE A 327 -4.61 -3.39 5.65
N ASP A 328 -5.26 -4.52 5.93
CA ASP A 328 -4.66 -5.62 6.66
C ASP A 328 -4.54 -6.86 5.75
N LYS A 329 -4.17 -8.00 6.32
CA LYS A 329 -3.94 -9.23 5.56
C LYS A 329 -5.20 -9.74 4.84
N ASP A 330 -6.37 -9.49 5.42
CA ASP A 330 -7.62 -10.14 5.02
C ASP A 330 -8.68 -9.13 4.56
N GLY A 331 -8.36 -7.83 4.53
CA GLY A 331 -9.34 -6.81 4.22
C GLY A 331 -8.86 -5.37 4.18
N MET A 332 -9.82 -4.48 3.92
CA MET A 332 -9.66 -3.03 3.95
C MET A 332 -10.41 -2.46 5.15
N ILE A 333 -9.74 -1.61 5.92
CA ILE A 333 -10.32 -0.87 7.04
C ILE A 333 -10.59 0.58 6.60
N PHE A 334 -11.73 1.13 7.00
CA PHE A 334 -12.13 2.49 6.70
C PHE A 334 -12.99 3.07 7.83
N ASP A 335 -13.01 4.39 7.93
CA ASP A 335 -13.81 5.13 8.91
C ASP A 335 -15.03 5.75 8.21
N VAL A 336 -16.18 5.67 8.88
CA VAL A 336 -17.45 6.27 8.44
C VAL A 336 -17.84 7.36 9.43
N SER A 337 -18.09 8.57 8.94
CA SER A 337 -18.62 9.68 9.72
C SER A 337 -19.91 10.23 9.11
N ALA A 338 -20.92 10.49 9.93
CA ALA A 338 -22.18 11.04 9.49
C ALA A 338 -22.06 12.55 9.28
N LYS A 339 -22.82 13.07 8.33
CA LYS A 339 -22.97 14.51 8.11
C LYS A 339 -24.02 15.06 9.07
N GLU A 340 -23.99 16.37 9.30
CA GLU A 340 -24.86 17.02 10.26
C GLU A 340 -26.34 16.62 10.03
N SER A 341 -27.04 16.32 11.13
CA SER A 341 -28.47 15.96 11.15
C SER A 341 -28.88 14.58 10.60
N LYS A 342 -27.95 13.62 10.48
CA LYS A 342 -28.24 12.25 10.01
C LYS A 342 -28.06 11.18 11.09
N ASP A 343 -28.58 9.99 10.80
CA ASP A 343 -28.46 8.79 11.63
C ASP A 343 -26.99 8.45 11.88
N ARG A 344 -26.61 8.36 13.16
CA ARG A 344 -25.24 8.11 13.60
C ARG A 344 -24.97 6.64 13.91
N GLU A 345 -25.96 5.75 13.77
CA GLU A 345 -25.80 4.32 14.06
C GLU A 345 -24.67 3.68 13.23
N LYS A 346 -24.47 4.16 12.00
CA LYS A 346 -23.43 3.64 11.11
C LYS A 346 -22.05 4.27 11.31
N GLU A 347 -21.92 5.31 12.13
CA GLU A 347 -20.62 5.92 12.41
C GLU A 347 -19.67 4.94 13.10
N GLY A 348 -18.39 5.05 12.76
CA GLY A 348 -17.32 4.27 13.36
C GLY A 348 -16.43 3.61 12.31
N ARG A 349 -15.62 2.66 12.79
CA ARG A 349 -14.68 1.92 11.95
C ARG A 349 -15.33 0.68 11.37
N TRP A 350 -15.05 0.43 10.11
CA TRP A 350 -15.56 -0.72 9.37
C TRP A 350 -14.44 -1.43 8.64
N LYS A 351 -14.69 -2.71 8.34
CA LYS A 351 -13.81 -3.56 7.55
C LYS A 351 -14.60 -4.21 6.40
N ILE A 352 -14.02 -4.17 5.20
CA ILE A 352 -14.33 -5.11 4.12
C ILE A 352 -13.44 -6.34 4.31
N GLU A 353 -14.03 -7.51 4.52
CA GLU A 353 -13.31 -8.78 4.48
C GLU A 353 -13.29 -9.33 3.05
N PHE A 354 -12.11 -9.45 2.44
CA PHE A 354 -11.97 -9.83 1.03
C PHE A 354 -12.31 -11.28 0.72
N LYS A 355 -12.28 -12.16 1.72
CA LYS A 355 -12.58 -13.58 1.51
C LYS A 355 -14.05 -13.81 1.19
N ASP A 356 -14.92 -13.19 1.99
CA ASP A 356 -16.37 -13.39 1.94
C ASP A 356 -17.12 -12.17 1.38
N MET A 357 -16.41 -11.08 1.07
CA MET A 357 -16.97 -9.78 0.66
C MET A 357 -18.01 -9.23 1.65
N LYS A 358 -17.68 -9.30 2.94
CA LYS A 358 -18.56 -8.86 4.03
C LYS A 358 -18.11 -7.54 4.63
N LEU A 359 -19.10 -6.72 5.03
CA LEU A 359 -18.89 -5.53 5.84
C LEU A 359 -19.05 -5.87 7.32
N ILE A 360 -18.05 -5.48 8.11
CA ILE A 360 -17.99 -5.73 9.55
C ILE A 360 -17.71 -4.40 10.25
N LYS A 361 -18.58 -4.00 11.18
CA LYS A 361 -18.30 -2.87 12.07
C LYS A 361 -17.32 -3.32 13.16
N MET A 362 -16.25 -2.56 13.39
CA MET A 362 -15.14 -2.89 14.29
C MET A 362 -15.29 -2.34 15.69
#